data_AF-A0A178E0Z1-F1
#
_entry.id   AF-A0A178E0Z1-F1
#
_cell.length_a   1.000
_cell.length_b   1.000
_cell.length_c   1.000
_cell.angle_alpha   90.00
_cell.angle_beta   90.00
_cell.angle_gamma   90.00
#
_symmetry.space_group_name_H-M   'P 1'
#
loop_
_entity.id
_entity.type
_entity.pdbx_description
1 polymer ?
#
loop_
_entity_poly.entity_id
_entity_poly.type
_entity_poly.pdbx_seq_one_letter_code
_entity_poly.pdbx_strand_id
1 'polypeptide(L)'
;MSCPALLRLIGLPTASLMAIAYNLLDPVEMRQYQAGRHEHLSTASKRALATAVYYRQGRNFAITENYNDMTRLQLEHELRWRGHLPRNEDLPTFKLRLRMIGVIREEMREVREAQQRAFEERLREEAEQQDDAASETSSDDDDDEEEEGEVEEDDIEDGEVEDEDDNDEEEGESDSTIYATDQHRKFIFTKNKGVTMVF
;
A
#
# COMPACT_ATOMS: atom_id res chain seq x y z
N MET A 1 27.33 15.18 -4.41
CA MET A 1 26.75 16.53 -4.57
C MET A 1 25.60 16.69 -3.58
N SER A 2 25.48 17.82 -2.89
CA SER A 2 24.37 18.08 -1.98
C SER A 2 23.11 18.48 -2.75
N CYS A 3 21.97 17.86 -2.45
CA CYS A 3 20.70 18.21 -3.10
C CYS A 3 20.19 19.57 -2.59
N PRO A 4 19.88 20.55 -3.46
CA PRO A 4 19.39 21.87 -3.04
C PRO A 4 18.13 21.82 -2.17
N ALA A 5 17.20 20.90 -2.45
CA ALA A 5 15.97 20.74 -1.67
C ALA A 5 16.27 20.31 -0.23
N LEU A 6 17.16 19.33 -0.05
CA LEU A 6 17.61 18.90 1.28
C LEU A 6 18.35 20.02 2.02
N LEU A 7 19.19 20.79 1.33
CA LEU A 7 19.87 21.94 1.95
C LEU A 7 18.89 23.01 2.45
N ARG A 8 17.81 23.27 1.70
CA ARG A 8 16.74 24.19 2.13
C ARG A 8 16.06 23.68 3.40
N LEU A 9 15.73 22.40 3.47
CA LEU A 9 15.15 21.78 4.68
C LEU A 9 16.09 21.90 5.90
N ILE A 10 17.39 21.67 5.71
CA ILE A 10 18.41 21.85 6.77
C ILE A 10 18.47 23.31 7.25
N GLY A 11 18.22 24.27 6.35
CA GLY A 11 18.21 25.70 6.64
C GLY A 11 17.00 26.17 7.45
N LEU A 12 15.89 25.44 7.45
CA LEU A 12 14.65 25.85 8.13
C LEU A 12 14.84 26.04 9.64
N PRO A 13 14.12 26.96 10.31
CA PRO A 13 14.08 27.00 11.77
C PRO A 13 13.67 25.66 12.38
N THR A 14 14.23 25.30 13.53
CA THR A 14 13.93 24.03 14.21
C THR A 14 12.43 23.84 14.45
N ALA A 15 11.73 24.90 14.87
CA ALA A 15 10.28 24.86 15.07
C ALA A 15 9.52 24.49 13.78
N SER A 16 9.87 25.13 12.65
CA SER A 16 9.25 24.83 11.35
C SER A 16 9.55 23.41 10.89
N LEU A 17 10.80 22.95 11.05
CA LEU A 17 11.18 21.59 10.67
C LEU A 17 10.46 20.54 11.53
N MET A 18 10.32 20.79 12.84
CA MET A 18 9.55 19.92 13.73
C MET A 18 8.08 19.88 13.32
N ALA A 19 7.46 21.02 13.00
CA ALA A 19 6.07 21.08 12.54
C ALA A 19 5.85 20.26 11.25
N ILE A 20 6.77 20.35 10.28
CA ILE A 20 6.72 19.51 9.08
C ILE A 20 6.88 18.04 9.45
N ALA A 21 7.83 17.72 10.34
CA ALA A 21 8.11 16.34 10.74
C ALA A 21 6.92 15.68 11.45
N TYR A 22 6.17 16.41 12.29
CA TYR A 22 4.96 15.90 12.93
C TYR A 22 3.88 15.45 11.96
N ASN A 23 3.82 16.06 10.77
CA ASN A 23 2.83 15.71 9.74
C ASN A 23 3.29 14.56 8.84
N LEU A 24 4.59 14.25 8.80
CA LEU A 24 5.15 13.29 7.84
C LEU A 24 5.71 12.03 8.48
N LEU A 25 6.33 12.14 9.65
CA LEU A 25 7.01 11.04 10.34
C LEU A 25 6.09 10.35 11.34
N ASP A 26 6.29 9.05 11.53
CA ASP A 26 5.49 8.28 12.48
C ASP A 26 5.82 8.73 13.93
N PRO A 27 4.87 8.65 14.89
CA PRO A 27 5.13 9.06 16.26
C PRO A 27 6.35 8.39 16.91
N VAL A 28 6.63 7.14 16.52
CA VAL A 28 7.81 6.38 16.98
C VAL A 28 9.11 6.97 16.44
N GLU A 29 9.13 7.37 15.17
CA GLU A 29 10.28 8.06 14.54
C GLU A 29 10.48 9.43 15.20
N MET A 30 9.40 10.16 15.46
CA MET A 30 9.43 11.48 16.09
C MET A 30 9.99 11.49 17.51
N ARG A 31 9.76 10.44 18.31
CA ARG A 31 10.27 10.36 19.70
C ARG A 31 11.80 10.50 19.78
N GLN A 32 12.53 10.05 18.76
CA GLN A 32 14.00 10.14 18.71
C GLN A 32 14.49 11.58 18.67
N TYR A 33 13.66 12.51 18.21
CA TYR A 33 13.97 13.94 18.08
C TYR A 33 13.34 14.80 19.17
N GLN A 34 12.48 14.22 20.03
CA GLN A 34 11.79 14.90 21.12
C GLN A 34 12.53 14.86 22.46
N ALA A 35 13.58 14.05 22.59
CA ALA A 35 14.26 13.80 23.86
C ALA A 35 14.99 15.02 24.49
N GLY A 36 14.97 16.19 23.85
CA GLY A 36 15.50 17.45 24.39
C GLY A 36 14.45 18.55 24.37
N ARG A 37 14.28 19.26 25.49
CA ARG A 37 13.33 20.39 25.61
C ARG A 37 13.63 21.50 24.58
N HIS A 38 12.94 21.41 23.45
CA HIS A 38 12.29 22.42 22.60
C HIS A 38 12.95 23.74 22.16
N GLU A 39 14.12 24.19 22.60
CA GLU A 39 14.68 25.43 22.02
C GLU A 39 15.71 25.19 20.91
N HIS A 40 16.62 24.23 21.09
CA HIS A 40 17.69 24.01 20.11
C HIS A 40 18.00 22.52 19.94
N LEU A 41 17.56 21.94 18.82
CA LEU A 41 18.17 20.71 18.32
C LEU A 41 19.65 21.00 18.03
N SER A 42 20.52 20.06 18.38
CA SER A 42 21.91 20.11 17.91
C SER A 42 21.93 20.19 16.38
N THR A 43 22.94 20.83 15.80
CA THR A 43 23.09 20.92 14.33
C THR A 43 23.07 19.53 13.67
N ALA A 44 23.62 18.51 14.34
CA ALA A 44 23.59 17.14 13.87
C ALA A 44 22.17 16.55 13.91
N SER A 45 21.44 16.69 15.02
CA SER A 45 20.05 16.22 15.16
C SER A 45 19.11 16.92 14.18
N LYS A 46 19.28 18.22 13.97
CA LYS A 46 18.52 19.00 12.99
C LYS A 46 18.75 18.50 11.56
N ARG A 47 20.00 18.24 11.18
CA ARG A 47 20.33 17.66 9.86
C ARG A 47 19.76 16.25 9.69
N ALA A 48 19.82 15.43 10.73
CA ALA A 48 19.23 14.10 10.72
C ALA A 48 17.70 14.18 10.54
N LEU A 49 17.02 15.05 11.28
CA LEU A 49 15.59 15.29 11.14
C LEU A 49 15.22 15.77 9.73
N ALA A 50 15.94 16.75 9.19
CA ALA A 50 15.73 17.25 7.83
C ALA A 50 15.91 16.15 6.78
N THR A 51 16.88 15.25 6.99
CA THR A 51 17.13 14.11 6.11
C THR A 51 16.01 13.08 6.19
N ALA A 52 15.52 12.78 7.40
CA ALA A 52 14.38 11.88 7.61
C ALA A 52 13.11 12.44 6.94
N VAL A 53 12.78 13.71 7.18
CA VAL A 53 11.64 14.40 6.53
C VAL A 53 11.77 14.36 5.01
N TYR A 54 12.94 14.68 4.48
CA TYR A 54 13.19 14.72 3.04
C TYR A 54 12.97 13.37 2.36
N TYR A 55 13.48 12.27 2.94
CA TYR A 55 13.28 10.94 2.37
C TYR A 55 11.87 10.41 2.61
N ARG A 56 11.23 10.74 3.74
CA ARG A 56 9.83 10.40 3.98
C ARG A 56 8.90 11.07 2.96
N GLN A 57 9.15 12.34 2.65
CA GLN A 57 8.43 13.03 1.57
C GLN A 57 8.60 12.30 0.22
N GLY A 58 9.83 11.86 -0.09
CA GLY A 58 10.10 11.06 -1.28
C GLY A 58 9.31 9.73 -1.30
N ARG A 59 9.23 9.05 -0.16
CA ARG A 59 8.44 7.82 -0.01
C ARG A 59 6.95 8.08 -0.22
N ASN A 60 6.40 9.17 0.32
CA ASN A 60 4.99 9.53 0.09
C ASN A 60 4.72 9.77 -1.40
N PHE A 61 5.59 10.49 -2.11
CA PHE A 61 5.47 10.64 -3.56
C PHE A 61 5.53 9.30 -4.31
N ALA A 62 6.37 8.37 -3.86
CA ALA A 62 6.43 7.04 -4.46
C ALA A 62 5.11 6.27 -4.27
N ILE A 63 4.51 6.33 -3.07
CA ILE A 63 3.22 5.68 -2.77
C ILE A 63 2.09 6.27 -3.59
N THR A 64 2.05 7.60 -3.76
CA THR A 64 1.02 8.29 -4.55
C THR A 64 1.35 8.36 -6.05
N GLU A 65 2.31 7.56 -6.53
CA GLU A 65 2.77 7.50 -7.92
C GLU A 65 3.28 8.82 -8.54
N ASN A 66 3.64 9.82 -7.71
CA ASN A 66 4.12 11.14 -8.12
C ASN A 66 5.65 11.18 -8.32
N TYR A 67 6.18 10.28 -9.14
CA TYR A 67 7.64 10.12 -9.35
C TYR A 67 8.31 11.32 -10.02
N ASN A 68 7.53 12.14 -10.72
CA ASN A 68 8.03 13.33 -11.40
C ASN A 68 8.46 14.42 -10.42
N ASP A 69 7.81 14.49 -9.26
CA ASP A 69 8.11 15.45 -8.18
C ASP A 69 9.26 14.99 -7.29
N MET A 70 9.61 13.71 -7.37
CA MET A 70 10.79 13.19 -6.67
C MET A 70 12.07 13.74 -7.30
N THR A 71 12.93 14.27 -6.43
CA THR A 71 14.31 14.57 -6.81
C THR A 71 15.08 13.29 -7.10
N ARG A 72 16.16 13.40 -7.88
CA ARG A 72 17.06 12.26 -8.16
C ARG A 72 17.53 11.55 -6.88
N LEU A 73 17.90 12.30 -5.85
CA LEU A 73 18.39 11.75 -4.59
C LEU A 73 17.30 10.96 -3.84
N GLN A 74 16.04 11.40 -3.89
CA GLN A 74 14.91 10.65 -3.33
C GLN A 74 14.65 9.36 -4.11
N LEU A 75 14.69 9.40 -5.45
CA LEU A 75 14.54 8.21 -6.29
C LEU A 75 15.61 7.16 -5.99
N GLU A 76 16.87 7.58 -5.94
CA GLU A 76 17.97 6.67 -5.61
C GLU A 76 17.85 6.09 -4.20
N HIS A 77 17.50 6.92 -3.21
CA HIS A 77 17.31 6.47 -1.84
C HIS A 77 16.20 5.43 -1.74
N GLU A 78 15.04 5.71 -2.33
CA GLU A 78 13.88 4.83 -2.28
C GLU A 78 14.15 3.49 -2.99
N LEU A 79 14.76 3.51 -4.18
CA LEU A 79 15.15 2.27 -4.87
C LEU A 79 16.20 1.46 -4.10
N ARG A 80 17.17 2.11 -3.45
CA ARG A 80 18.15 1.43 -2.59
C ARG A 80 17.49 0.84 -1.35
N TRP A 81 16.57 1.59 -0.73
CA TRP A 81 15.83 1.16 0.45
C TRP A 81 14.98 -0.08 0.16
N ARG A 82 14.40 -0.17 -1.04
CA ARG A 82 13.68 -1.36 -1.54
C ARG A 82 14.58 -2.48 -2.07
N GLY A 83 15.88 -2.22 -2.24
CA GLY A 83 16.83 -3.22 -2.74
C GLY A 83 16.93 -3.35 -4.26
N HIS A 84 16.34 -2.43 -5.03
CA HIS A 84 16.34 -2.44 -6.51
C HIS A 84 17.38 -1.51 -7.16
N LEU A 85 18.27 -0.92 -6.36
CA LEU A 85 19.42 -0.15 -6.87
C LEU A 85 20.71 -0.55 -6.13
N PRO A 86 21.67 -1.20 -6.81
CA PRO A 86 23.00 -1.46 -6.27
C PRO A 86 23.74 -0.17 -5.90
N ARG A 87 24.66 -0.25 -4.93
CA ARG A 87 25.40 0.92 -4.42
C ARG A 87 26.19 1.69 -5.49
N ASN A 88 26.71 0.97 -6.49
CA ASN A 88 27.61 1.53 -7.50
C ASN A 88 26.93 1.75 -8.86
N GLU A 89 25.61 1.56 -8.95
CA GLU A 89 24.89 1.80 -10.19
C GLU A 89 24.52 3.28 -10.29
N ASP A 90 25.07 3.97 -11.29
CA ASP A 90 24.73 5.34 -11.62
C ASP A 90 23.82 5.35 -12.85
N LEU A 91 22.53 5.62 -12.62
CA LEU A 91 21.53 5.70 -13.68
C LEU A 91 21.09 7.14 -13.91
N PRO A 92 20.81 7.55 -15.16
CA PRO A 92 20.16 8.82 -15.40
C PRO A 92 18.77 8.88 -14.75
N THR A 93 18.32 10.06 -14.34
CA THR A 93 17.07 10.28 -13.59
C THR A 93 15.86 9.64 -14.26
N PHE A 94 15.76 9.72 -15.59
CA PHE A 94 14.68 9.07 -16.35
C PHE A 94 14.65 7.55 -16.15
N LYS A 95 15.81 6.87 -16.17
CA LYS A 95 15.89 5.43 -15.91
C LYS A 95 15.56 5.07 -14.47
N LEU A 96 15.93 5.93 -13.51
CA LEU A 96 15.52 5.75 -12.11
C LEU A 96 13.99 5.80 -11.95
N ARG A 97 13.32 6.73 -12.64
CA ARG A 97 11.85 6.81 -12.64
C ARG A 97 11.20 5.58 -13.26
N LEU A 98 11.66 5.14 -14.43
CA LEU A 98 11.14 3.92 -15.05
C LEU A 98 11.32 2.69 -14.15
N ARG A 99 12.48 2.57 -13.50
CA ARG A 99 12.72 1.48 -12.54
C ARG A 99 11.77 1.57 -11.34
N MET A 100 11.54 2.76 -10.79
CA MET A 100 10.59 2.95 -9.69
C MET A 100 9.18 2.50 -10.06
N ILE A 101 8.70 2.91 -11.24
CA ILE A 101 7.39 2.49 -11.77
C ILE A 101 7.31 0.97 -11.88
N GLY A 102 8.35 0.33 -12.41
CA GLY A 102 8.42 -1.13 -12.53
C GLY A 102 8.30 -1.83 -11.18
N VAL A 103 9.10 -1.41 -10.20
CA VAL A 103 9.12 -1.97 -8.84
C VAL A 103 7.76 -1.83 -8.16
N ILE A 104 7.16 -0.63 -8.19
CA ILE A 104 5.88 -0.40 -7.51
C ILE A 104 4.75 -1.18 -8.16
N ARG A 105 4.74 -1.30 -9.49
CA ARG A 105 3.75 -2.12 -10.19
C ARG A 105 3.87 -3.60 -9.86
N GLU A 106 5.10 -4.09 -9.70
CA GLU A 106 5.36 -5.47 -9.28
C GLU A 106 4.87 -5.71 -7.85
N GLU A 107 5.24 -4.85 -6.90
CA GLU A 107 4.77 -4.92 -5.51
C GLU A 107 3.23 -4.84 -5.42
N MET A 108 2.60 -3.92 -6.16
CA MET A 108 1.14 -3.78 -6.16
C MET A 108 0.44 -5.00 -6.76
N ARG A 109 1.07 -5.68 -7.73
CA ARG A 109 0.55 -6.94 -8.27
C ARG A 109 0.60 -8.04 -7.20
N GLU A 110 1.73 -8.18 -6.51
CA GLU A 110 1.89 -9.16 -5.43
C GLU A 110 0.88 -8.94 -4.30
N VAL A 111 0.63 -7.67 -3.92
CA VAL A 111 -0.36 -7.32 -2.89
C VAL A 111 -1.79 -7.69 -3.34
N ARG A 112 -2.16 -7.40 -4.60
CA ARG A 112 -3.49 -7.77 -5.12
C ARG A 112 -3.68 -9.27 -5.18
N GLU A 113 -2.69 -10.02 -5.66
CA GLU A 113 -2.76 -11.49 -5.69
C GLU A 113 -2.88 -12.07 -4.28
N ALA A 114 -2.15 -11.52 -3.30
CA ALA A 114 -2.25 -11.94 -1.91
C ALA A 114 -3.64 -11.63 -1.30
N GLN A 115 -4.22 -10.47 -1.62
CA GLN A 115 -5.56 -10.10 -1.19
C GLN A 115 -6.64 -10.99 -1.82
N GLN A 116 -6.51 -11.31 -3.12
CA GLN A 116 -7.42 -12.22 -3.81
C GLN A 116 -7.38 -13.62 -3.17
N ARG A 117 -6.18 -14.18 -2.95
CA ARG A 117 -6.05 -15.50 -2.28
C ARG A 117 -6.65 -15.50 -0.88
N ALA A 118 -6.39 -14.45 -0.09
CA ALA A 118 -6.95 -14.34 1.25
C ALA A 118 -8.48 -14.18 1.26
N PHE A 119 -9.05 -13.57 0.22
CA PHE A 119 -10.50 -13.44 0.07
C PHE A 119 -11.14 -14.76 -0.37
N GLU A 120 -10.53 -15.47 -1.34
CA GLU A 120 -10.98 -16.79 -1.77
C GLU A 120 -10.91 -17.82 -0.63
N GLU A 121 -9.86 -17.78 0.19
CA GLU A 121 -9.72 -18.63 1.38
C GLU A 121 -10.86 -18.39 2.38
N ARG A 122 -11.20 -17.12 2.66
CA ARG A 122 -12.34 -16.77 3.54
C ARG A 122 -13.67 -17.25 2.99
N LEU A 123 -13.93 -17.07 1.69
CA LEU A 123 -15.15 -17.57 1.06
C LEU A 123 -15.28 -19.09 1.16
N ARG A 124 -14.15 -19.80 1.03
CA ARG A 124 -14.12 -21.25 1.21
C ARG A 124 -14.40 -21.66 2.65
N GLU A 125 -13.78 -21.00 3.63
CA GLU A 125 -14.03 -21.27 5.06
C GLU A 125 -15.49 -20.97 5.45
N GLU A 126 -16.10 -19.93 4.87
CA GLU A 126 -17.52 -19.61 5.08
C GLU A 126 -18.46 -20.64 4.45
N ALA A 127 -18.14 -21.15 3.25
CA ALA A 127 -18.91 -22.20 2.60
C ALA A 127 -18.84 -23.54 3.35
N GLU A 128 -17.64 -23.94 3.82
CA GLU A 128 -17.47 -25.16 4.62
C GLU A 128 -18.24 -25.08 5.97
N GLN A 129 -18.37 -23.89 6.57
CA GLN A 129 -19.17 -23.68 7.78
C GLN A 129 -20.69 -23.71 7.56
N GLN A 130 -21.17 -23.37 6.36
CA GLN A 130 -22.60 -23.46 6.03
C GLN A 130 -23.05 -24.91 5.78
N ASP A 131 -22.21 -25.74 5.17
CA ASP A 131 -22.52 -27.15 4.91
C ASP A 131 -22.58 -27.97 6.21
N ASP A 132 -21.72 -27.70 7.19
CA ASP A 132 -21.77 -28.36 8.51
C ASP A 132 -23.02 -27.96 9.31
N ALA A 133 -23.50 -26.72 9.17
CA ALA A 133 -24.72 -26.26 9.85
C ALA A 133 -26.01 -26.83 9.23
N ALA A 134 -26.04 -27.12 7.93
CA ALA A 134 -27.17 -27.79 7.28
C ALA A 134 -27.28 -29.27 7.68
N SER A 135 -26.13 -29.93 7.90
CA SER A 135 -26.02 -31.34 8.31
C SER A 135 -26.57 -31.62 9.73
N GLU A 136 -26.52 -30.65 10.65
CA GLU A 136 -27.03 -30.80 12.02
C GLU A 136 -28.56 -30.55 12.18
N THR A 137 -29.28 -30.24 11.08
CA THR A 137 -30.73 -29.97 11.12
C THR A 137 -31.61 -31.08 10.51
N SER A 138 -31.03 -32.16 9.98
CA SER A 138 -31.82 -33.31 9.48
C SER A 138 -31.91 -34.43 10.52
N SER A 139 -32.79 -34.24 11.50
CA SER A 139 -33.34 -35.35 12.27
C SER A 139 -34.86 -35.18 12.37
N ASP A 140 -35.57 -36.08 11.68
CA ASP A 140 -36.93 -36.54 11.95
C ASP A 140 -38.09 -35.54 11.74
N ASP A 141 -38.79 -35.65 10.59
CA ASP A 141 -40.11 -36.31 10.58
C ASP A 141 -40.59 -36.62 9.15
N ASP A 142 -41.25 -37.78 9.05
CA ASP A 142 -41.73 -38.55 7.88
C ASP A 142 -42.92 -37.95 7.09
N ASP A 143 -43.17 -38.56 5.92
CA ASP A 143 -44.40 -38.62 5.11
C ASP A 143 -44.94 -37.32 4.47
N ASP A 144 -44.92 -37.21 3.14
CA ASP A 144 -46.12 -37.54 2.34
C ASP A 144 -45.90 -37.32 0.81
N GLU A 145 -46.47 -38.27 0.06
CA GLU A 145 -46.96 -38.29 -1.33
C GLU A 145 -46.09 -37.84 -2.53
N GLU A 146 -45.91 -38.82 -3.43
CA GLU A 146 -45.53 -38.63 -4.83
C GLU A 146 -46.62 -37.83 -5.59
N GLU A 147 -46.29 -36.63 -6.06
CA GLU A 147 -47.05 -35.95 -7.10
C GLU A 147 -46.12 -35.66 -8.30
N GLU A 148 -46.32 -36.42 -9.39
CA GLU A 148 -45.72 -36.15 -10.69
C GLU A 148 -46.32 -34.85 -11.26
N GLY A 149 -45.62 -33.73 -11.06
CA GLY A 149 -45.89 -32.48 -11.73
C GLY A 149 -45.05 -32.36 -13.00
N GLU A 150 -45.68 -32.57 -14.16
CA GLU A 150 -45.17 -32.14 -15.47
C GLU A 150 -44.79 -30.66 -15.41
N VAL A 151 -43.51 -30.35 -15.61
CA VAL A 151 -43.04 -28.98 -15.80
C VAL A 151 -42.97 -28.74 -17.30
N GLU A 152 -43.94 -27.99 -17.82
CA GLU A 152 -43.93 -27.48 -19.18
C GLU A 152 -42.67 -26.61 -19.40
N GLU A 153 -42.01 -26.87 -20.52
CA GLU A 153 -40.87 -26.09 -21.02
C GLU A 153 -41.39 -24.70 -21.45
N ASP A 154 -41.22 -23.69 -20.60
CA ASP A 154 -41.40 -22.30 -21.01
C ASP A 154 -40.17 -21.84 -21.82
N ASP A 155 -40.43 -21.61 -23.11
CA ASP A 155 -39.57 -20.94 -24.07
C ASP A 155 -39.04 -19.62 -23.48
N ILE A 156 -37.73 -19.56 -23.24
CA ILE A 156 -37.02 -18.31 -22.97
C ILE A 156 -36.82 -17.63 -24.33
N GLU A 157 -37.71 -16.69 -24.66
CA GLU A 157 -37.52 -15.78 -25.78
C GLU A 157 -36.24 -14.94 -25.57
N ASP A 158 -35.31 -15.06 -26.51
CA ASP A 158 -34.14 -14.20 -26.67
C ASP A 158 -34.62 -12.76 -26.91
N GLY A 159 -34.66 -11.97 -25.84
CA GLY A 159 -34.83 -10.52 -25.91
C GLY A 159 -33.53 -9.87 -26.37
N GLU A 160 -33.50 -9.46 -27.64
CA GLU A 160 -32.51 -8.50 -28.17
C GLU A 160 -32.55 -7.23 -27.31
N VAL A 161 -31.50 -6.98 -26.53
CA VAL A 161 -31.29 -5.69 -25.88
C VAL A 161 -30.52 -4.83 -26.86
N GLU A 162 -31.25 -3.92 -27.51
CA GLU A 162 -30.67 -2.88 -28.36
C GLU A 162 -29.73 -1.99 -27.53
N ASP A 163 -28.55 -1.76 -28.09
CA ASP A 163 -27.56 -0.80 -27.60
C ASP A 163 -28.15 0.63 -27.65
N GLU A 164 -28.53 1.18 -26.49
CA GLU A 164 -28.71 2.63 -26.34
C GLU A 164 -27.46 3.23 -25.71
N ASP A 165 -26.60 3.73 -26.60
CA ASP A 165 -25.64 4.80 -26.34
C ASP A 165 -26.40 6.02 -25.80
N ASP A 166 -26.36 6.26 -24.49
CA ASP A 166 -26.64 7.58 -23.93
C ASP A 166 -25.47 8.07 -23.06
N ASN A 167 -24.76 8.96 -23.72
CA ASN A 167 -23.81 9.92 -23.23
C ASN A 167 -24.47 10.85 -22.19
N ASP A 168 -24.02 10.82 -20.94
CA ASP A 168 -24.23 11.95 -20.02
C ASP A 168 -22.96 12.24 -19.21
N GLU A 169 -22.39 13.41 -19.52
CA GLU A 169 -21.34 14.09 -18.78
C GLU A 169 -21.91 14.57 -17.44
N GLU A 170 -21.63 13.86 -16.34
CA GLU A 170 -21.75 14.44 -15.01
C GLU A 170 -20.37 14.77 -14.43
N GLU A 171 -20.09 16.08 -14.39
CA GLU A 171 -19.09 16.68 -13.51
C GLU A 171 -19.49 16.45 -12.04
N GLY A 172 -19.06 15.31 -11.50
CA GLY A 172 -19.16 15.01 -10.07
C GLY A 172 -17.86 15.34 -9.34
N GLU A 173 -17.77 16.55 -8.79
CA GLU A 173 -16.85 16.86 -7.68
C GLU A 173 -17.16 15.93 -6.49
N SER A 174 -16.42 14.84 -6.37
CA SER A 174 -16.46 13.97 -5.19
C SER A 174 -15.15 14.09 -4.41
N ASP A 175 -15.23 14.92 -3.37
CA ASP A 175 -14.28 15.03 -2.27
C ASP A 175 -14.24 13.68 -1.52
N SER A 176 -13.45 12.72 -2.02
CA SER A 176 -13.20 11.47 -1.32
C SER A 176 -11.97 11.63 -0.42
N THR A 177 -12.23 12.08 0.80
CA THR A 177 -11.33 11.87 1.94
C THR A 177 -11.17 10.36 2.18
N ILE A 178 -10.22 9.74 1.50
CA ILE A 178 -9.74 8.40 1.81
C ILE A 178 -8.93 8.51 3.11
N TYR A 179 -9.57 8.18 4.22
CA TYR A 179 -8.87 7.82 5.45
C TYR A 179 -8.11 6.52 5.20
N ALA A 180 -6.85 6.63 4.78
CA ALA A 180 -5.91 5.52 4.81
C ALA A 180 -5.62 5.20 6.28
N THR A 181 -6.38 4.25 6.84
CA THR A 181 -6.12 3.69 8.16
C THR A 181 -4.78 2.94 8.15
N ASP A 182 -3.84 3.51 8.89
CA ASP A 182 -2.45 3.12 9.09
C ASP A 182 -2.34 1.84 9.94
N GLN A 183 -2.78 0.70 9.41
CA GLN A 183 -2.61 -0.61 10.03
C GLN A 183 -2.16 -1.65 9.00
N HIS A 184 -0.87 -1.65 8.66
CA HIS A 184 -0.10 -2.88 8.39
C HIS A 184 1.38 -2.55 8.18
N ARG A 185 2.06 -2.18 9.27
CA ARG A 185 3.53 -2.28 9.36
C ARG A 185 3.90 -3.34 10.39
N LYS A 186 4.07 -4.58 9.92
CA LYS A 186 4.90 -5.62 10.56
C LYS A 186 5.11 -6.78 9.59
N PHE A 187 6.02 -6.59 8.64
CA PHE A 187 6.78 -7.70 8.08
C PHE A 187 8.27 -7.37 8.20
N ILE A 188 8.88 -7.91 9.25
CA ILE A 188 10.31 -7.95 9.44
C ILE A 188 10.81 -9.15 8.62
N PHE A 189 11.40 -8.90 7.46
CA PHE A 189 12.20 -9.90 6.75
C PHE A 189 13.61 -9.93 7.34
N THR A 190 13.84 -10.77 8.35
CA THR A 190 15.21 -11.19 8.72
C THR A 190 15.59 -12.42 7.90
N LYS A 191 16.23 -12.21 6.73
CA LYS A 191 17.05 -13.26 6.10
C LYS A 191 18.45 -13.21 6.72
N ASN A 192 18.64 -13.89 7.85
CA ASN A 192 19.98 -14.21 8.33
C ASN A 192 20.52 -15.40 7.52
N LYS A 193 21.45 -15.12 6.60
CA LYS A 193 22.27 -16.15 5.95
C LYS A 193 23.29 -16.68 6.97
N GLY A 194 23.35 -18.01 7.06
CA GLY A 194 24.20 -18.74 7.99
C GLY A 194 25.68 -18.41 7.88
N VAL A 195 26.32 -18.38 9.05
CA VAL A 195 27.77 -18.52 9.21
C VAL A 195 27.97 -19.74 10.11
N THR A 196 28.43 -20.82 9.51
CA THR A 196 28.87 -22.04 10.18
C THR A 196 30.25 -21.77 10.79
N MET A 197 30.38 -21.79 12.11
CA MET A 197 31.68 -21.92 12.77
C MET A 197 32.00 -23.42 12.89
N VAL A 198 33.10 -23.83 12.28
CA VAL A 198 33.75 -25.12 12.56
C VAL A 198 34.69 -24.89 13.73
N PHE A 199 34.61 -25.77 14.72
CA PHE A 199 35.37 -25.78 15.98
C PHE A 199 36.89 -25.87 15.78
#